data_AF-A0A2D6RNF4-F1
#
_entry.id   AF-A0A2D6RNF4-F1
#
_cell.length_a   1.000
_cell.length_b   1.000
_cell.length_c   1.000
_cell.angle_alpha   90.00
_cell.angle_beta   90.00
_cell.angle_gamma   90.00
#
_symmetry.space_group_name_H-M   'P 1'
#
loop_
_entity.id
_entity.type
_entity.pdbx_description
1 polymer ?
#
loop_
_entity_poly.entity_id
_entity_poly.type
_entity_poly.pdbx_seq_one_letter_code
_entity_poly.pdbx_strand_id
1 'polypeptide(L)'
;MKTKNKKVKNENTIHIKINYEEALQSKKDILLSEMNLLRVIKIVKKYKLLRLNEFKLKIKLYRKIREINNSIKKLQNTLPKTDMPDILKEEKPLKRINNQKRVIKERKYDDKIESQLQDIQSKLNSLN
;
A
#
# COMPACT_ATOMS: atom_id res chain seq x y z
N MET A 1 6.51 66.99 3.82
CA MET A 1 7.55 66.01 3.40
C MET A 1 8.10 65.31 4.64
N LYS A 2 7.80 64.02 4.84
CA LYS A 2 8.42 63.17 5.87
C LYS A 2 8.59 61.77 5.30
N THR A 3 9.76 61.47 4.75
CA THR A 3 10.13 60.12 4.31
C THR A 3 10.60 59.32 5.52
N LYS A 4 9.75 58.40 6.00
CA LYS A 4 10.10 57.44 7.04
C LYS A 4 11.14 56.46 6.48
N ASN A 5 12.37 56.53 6.97
CA ASN A 5 13.39 55.50 6.76
C ASN A 5 12.93 54.19 7.40
N LYS A 6 12.55 53.23 6.56
CA LYS A 6 12.16 51.87 6.96
C LYS A 6 13.46 51.10 7.23
N LYS A 7 13.87 51.01 8.50
CA LYS A 7 14.96 50.11 8.93
C LYS A 7 14.57 48.68 8.57
N VAL A 8 15.28 48.09 7.62
CA VAL A 8 15.22 46.65 7.31
C VAL A 8 15.70 45.93 8.57
N LYS A 9 14.85 45.07 9.14
CA LYS A 9 15.22 44.20 10.26
C LYS A 9 16.31 43.27 9.74
N ASN A 10 17.47 43.27 10.41
CA ASN A 10 18.51 42.27 10.19
C ASN A 10 17.94 40.91 10.60
N GLU A 11 17.46 40.15 9.61
CA GLU A 11 17.22 38.73 9.76
C GLU A 11 18.58 38.08 10.06
N ASN A 12 18.66 37.26 11.10
CA ASN A 12 19.89 36.59 11.52
C ASN A 12 20.31 35.57 10.46
N THR A 13 20.96 36.02 9.39
CA THR A 13 21.52 35.15 8.36
C THR A 13 22.78 34.48 8.89
N ILE A 14 22.66 33.17 9.17
CA ILE A 14 23.79 32.33 9.54
C ILE A 14 24.57 32.01 8.26
N HIS A 15 25.70 32.69 8.06
CA HIS A 15 26.61 32.41 6.96
C HIS A 15 27.54 31.26 7.35
N ILE A 16 27.24 30.05 6.87
CA ILE A 16 28.08 28.87 7.08
C ILE A 16 29.15 28.85 6.00
N LYS A 17 30.41 29.02 6.39
CA LYS A 17 31.55 28.84 5.50
C LYS A 17 31.86 27.35 5.41
N ILE A 18 31.53 26.75 4.27
CA ILE A 18 31.83 25.34 4.01
C ILE A 18 33.28 25.24 3.54
N ASN A 19 34.07 24.42 4.23
CA ASN A 19 35.44 24.14 3.80
C ASN A 19 35.45 23.25 2.55
N TYR A 20 36.51 23.32 1.74
CA TYR A 20 36.59 22.57 0.48
C TYR A 20 36.40 21.05 0.68
N GLU A 21 36.98 20.48 1.72
CA GLU A 21 36.85 19.06 2.06
C GLU A 21 35.40 18.70 2.45
N GLU A 22 34.74 19.56 3.22
CA GLU A 22 33.33 19.38 3.60
C GLU A 22 32.41 19.45 2.38
N ALA A 23 32.67 20.37 1.45
CA ALA A 23 31.94 20.48 0.19
C ALA A 23 32.14 19.24 -0.69
N LEU A 24 33.37 18.71 -0.75
CA LEU A 24 33.68 17.49 -1.48
C LEU A 24 32.98 16.27 -0.88
N GLN A 25 33.00 16.15 0.45
CA GLN A 25 32.34 15.06 1.16
C GLN A 25 30.81 15.14 1.00
N SER A 26 30.23 16.33 1.17
CA SER A 26 28.80 16.57 0.96
C SER A 26 28.35 16.16 -0.44
N LYS A 27 29.15 16.47 -1.48
CA LYS A 27 28.86 16.03 -2.86
C LYS A 27 28.85 14.50 -2.97
N LYS A 28 29.81 13.81 -2.37
CA LYS A 28 29.85 12.34 -2.37
C LYS A 28 28.64 11.75 -1.66
N ASP A 29 28.25 12.32 -0.52
CA ASP A 29 27.13 11.83 0.28
C ASP A 29 25.79 12.02 -0.45
N ILE A 30 25.62 13.13 -1.18
CA ILE A 30 24.46 13.36 -2.05
C ILE A 30 24.40 12.30 -3.14
N LEU A 31 25.52 12.04 -3.83
CA LEU A 31 25.57 11.02 -4.90
C LEU A 31 25.31 9.61 -4.38
N LEU A 32 25.85 9.27 -3.21
CA LEU A 32 25.58 7.99 -2.55
C LEU A 32 24.09 7.87 -2.17
N SER A 33 23.49 8.94 -1.69
CA SER A 33 22.07 8.99 -1.35
C SER A 33 21.20 8.79 -2.58
N GLU A 34 21.52 9.46 -3.69
CA GLU A 34 20.84 9.28 -4.98
C GLU A 34 20.93 7.84 -5.48
N MET A 35 22.14 7.25 -5.47
CA MET A 35 22.35 5.85 -5.84
C MET A 35 21.49 4.90 -4.98
N ASN A 36 21.44 5.14 -3.67
CA ASN A 36 20.64 4.33 -2.75
C ASN A 36 19.13 4.47 -3.03
N LEU A 37 18.65 5.68 -3.28
CA LEU A 37 17.25 5.92 -3.67
C LEU A 37 16.90 5.18 -4.97
N LEU A 38 17.78 5.22 -5.97
CA LEU A 38 17.59 4.47 -7.22
C LEU A 38 17.50 2.96 -6.99
N ARG A 39 18.33 2.39 -6.10
CA ARG A 39 18.23 0.97 -5.73
C ARG A 39 16.89 0.66 -5.06
N VAL A 40 16.44 1.50 -4.12
CA VAL A 40 15.15 1.32 -3.44
C VAL A 40 14.01 1.35 -4.45
N ILE A 41 14.00 2.33 -5.37
CA ILE A 41 12.99 2.42 -6.43
C ILE A 41 12.96 1.15 -7.28
N LYS A 42 14.12 0.58 -7.63
CA LYS A 42 14.22 -0.67 -8.39
C LYS A 42 13.57 -1.83 -7.64
N ILE A 43 13.83 -1.96 -6.33
CA ILE A 43 13.24 -3.01 -5.49
C ILE A 43 11.73 -2.83 -5.40
N VAL A 44 11.25 -1.60 -5.15
CA VAL A 44 9.81 -1.30 -5.06
C VAL A 44 9.09 -1.62 -6.37
N LYS A 45 9.68 -1.28 -7.52
CA LYS A 45 9.13 -1.61 -8.84
C LYS A 45 9.02 -3.14 -9.03
N LYS A 46 10.07 -3.89 -8.68
CA LYS A 46 10.06 -5.35 -8.74
C LYS A 46 8.99 -5.95 -7.83
N TYR A 47 8.88 -5.45 -6.59
CA TYR A 47 7.85 -5.89 -5.64
C TYR A 47 6.43 -5.64 -6.19
N LYS A 48 6.15 -4.46 -6.73
CA LYS A 48 4.83 -4.14 -7.33
C LYS A 48 4.46 -5.12 -8.44
N LEU A 49 5.41 -5.46 -9.32
CA LEU A 49 5.20 -6.42 -10.40
C LEU A 49 4.89 -7.83 -9.86
N LEU A 50 5.67 -8.31 -8.89
CA LEU A 50 5.43 -9.59 -8.24
C LEU A 50 4.07 -9.63 -7.54
N ARG A 51 3.70 -8.55 -6.84
CA ARG A 51 2.42 -8.44 -6.14
C ARG A 51 1.23 -8.48 -7.10
N LEU A 52 1.34 -7.85 -8.27
CA LEU A 52 0.33 -7.95 -9.32
C LEU A 52 0.19 -9.37 -9.86
N ASN A 53 1.31 -10.08 -10.07
CA ASN A 53 1.30 -11.47 -10.53
C ASN A 53 0.68 -12.40 -9.49
N GLU A 54 1.03 -12.25 -8.21
CA GLU A 54 0.43 -12.98 -7.10
C GLU A 54 -1.09 -12.76 -7.06
N PHE A 55 -1.55 -11.51 -7.20
CA PHE A 55 -2.97 -11.20 -7.22
C PHE A 55 -3.71 -11.85 -8.39
N LYS A 56 -3.13 -11.80 -9.60
CA LYS A 56 -3.66 -12.51 -10.78
C LYS A 56 -3.77 -14.02 -10.53
N LEU A 57 -2.74 -14.63 -9.95
CA LEU A 57 -2.75 -16.06 -9.61
C LEU A 57 -3.83 -16.40 -8.58
N LYS A 58 -3.97 -15.58 -7.53
CA LYS A 58 -5.00 -15.76 -6.51
C LYS A 58 -6.41 -15.72 -7.08
N ILE A 59 -6.68 -14.79 -8.02
CA ILE A 59 -7.97 -14.74 -8.73
C ILE A 59 -8.19 -16.00 -9.56
N LYS A 60 -7.18 -16.45 -10.32
CA LYS A 60 -7.29 -17.68 -11.12
C LYS A 60 -7.58 -18.90 -10.24
N LEU A 61 -6.87 -19.03 -9.12
CA LEU A 61 -7.08 -20.12 -8.17
C LEU A 61 -8.51 -20.09 -7.60
N TYR A 62 -8.99 -18.92 -7.17
CA TYR A 62 -10.34 -18.76 -6.64
C TYR A 62 -11.41 -19.17 -7.66
N ARG A 63 -11.24 -18.80 -8.94
CA ARG A 63 -12.13 -19.21 -10.03
C ARG A 63 -12.13 -20.73 -10.20
N LYS A 64 -10.96 -21.37 -10.26
CA LYS A 64 -10.83 -22.83 -10.36
C LYS A 64 -11.49 -23.56 -9.19
N ILE A 65 -11.28 -23.10 -7.96
CA ILE A 65 -11.93 -23.68 -6.77
C ILE A 65 -13.46 -23.55 -6.88
N ARG A 66 -13.96 -22.40 -7.33
CA ARG A 66 -15.40 -22.20 -7.53
C ARG A 66 -15.97 -23.13 -8.59
N GLU A 67 -15.25 -23.33 -9.70
CA GLU A 67 -15.61 -24.27 -10.76
C GLU A 67 -15.66 -25.70 -10.21
N ILE A 68 -14.62 -26.14 -9.48
CA ILE A 68 -14.58 -27.46 -8.84
C ILE A 68 -15.77 -27.65 -7.89
N ASN A 69 -16.03 -26.68 -7.00
CA ASN A 69 -17.17 -26.74 -6.09
C ASN A 69 -18.52 -26.84 -6.82
N ASN A 70 -18.66 -26.14 -7.94
CA ASN A 70 -19.86 -26.23 -8.77
C ASN A 70 -19.96 -27.60 -9.44
N SER A 71 -18.85 -28.16 -9.93
CA SER A 71 -18.81 -29.51 -10.51
C SER A 71 -19.13 -30.58 -9.48
N ILE A 72 -18.60 -30.48 -8.26
CA ILE A 72 -18.93 -31.39 -7.15
C ILE A 72 -20.42 -31.31 -6.81
N LYS A 73 -20.99 -30.10 -6.71
CA LYS A 73 -22.43 -29.93 -6.46
C LYS A 73 -23.28 -30.53 -7.58
N LYS A 74 -22.88 -30.34 -8.84
CA LYS A 74 -23.55 -30.96 -9.98
C LYS A 74 -23.49 -32.49 -9.88
N LEU A 75 -22.31 -33.03 -9.59
CA LEU A 75 -22.09 -34.46 -9.41
C LEU A 75 -22.98 -35.03 -8.30
N GLN A 76 -23.00 -34.39 -7.12
CA GLN A 76 -23.86 -34.75 -5.99
C GLN A 76 -25.36 -34.73 -6.36
N ASN A 77 -25.78 -33.83 -7.25
CA ASN A 77 -27.18 -33.74 -7.69
C ASN A 77 -27.51 -34.75 -8.80
N THR A 78 -26.54 -35.15 -9.61
CA THR A 78 -26.73 -36.15 -10.68
C THR A 78 -26.64 -37.58 -10.17
N LEU A 79 -25.94 -37.81 -9.06
CA LEU A 79 -25.87 -39.11 -8.42
C LEU A 79 -27.23 -39.42 -7.75
N PRO A 80 -27.77 -40.64 -7.93
CA PRO A 80 -28.97 -41.06 -7.21
C PRO A 80 -28.68 -41.02 -5.71
N LYS A 81 -29.60 -40.43 -4.95
CA LYS A 81 -29.53 -40.44 -3.48
C LYS A 81 -29.82 -41.86 -3.02
N THR A 82 -28.78 -42.63 -2.72
CA THR A 82 -28.92 -43.89 -2.01
C THR A 82 -29.43 -43.60 -0.60
N ASP A 83 -30.44 -44.35 -0.15
CA ASP A 83 -30.93 -44.32 1.23
C ASP A 83 -29.79 -44.77 2.16
N MET A 84 -28.99 -43.81 2.59
CA MET A 84 -27.89 -44.04 3.54
C MET A 84 -28.49 -44.20 4.94
N PRO A 85 -28.15 -45.29 5.66
CA PRO A 85 -28.62 -45.52 7.02
C PRO A 85 -28.18 -44.37 7.94
N ASP A 86 -29.06 -43.99 8.88
CA ASP A 86 -28.95 -42.80 9.75
C ASP A 86 -27.64 -42.71 10.57
N ILE A 87 -26.88 -43.80 10.63
CA ILE A 87 -25.62 -43.96 11.38
C ILE A 87 -24.45 -43.22 10.68
N LEU A 88 -24.56 -42.94 9.37
CA LEU A 88 -23.54 -42.23 8.58
C LEU A 88 -23.92 -40.76 8.27
N LYS A 89 -25.03 -40.26 8.81
CA LYS A 89 -25.42 -38.85 8.67
C LYS A 89 -24.53 -38.00 9.58
N GLU A 90 -23.31 -37.72 9.11
CA GLU A 90 -22.43 -36.75 9.73
C GLU A 90 -23.17 -35.43 9.98
N GLU A 91 -22.90 -34.90 11.16
CA GLU A 91 -23.60 -33.82 11.82
C GLU A 91 -23.87 -32.62 10.89
N LYS A 92 -25.14 -32.21 10.89
CA LYS A 92 -25.71 -30.90 10.55
C LYS A 92 -24.82 -29.98 9.70
N PRO A 93 -25.29 -29.53 8.52
CA PRO A 93 -24.52 -28.61 7.67
C PRO A 93 -24.10 -27.39 8.49
N LEU A 94 -22.78 -27.17 8.58
CA LEU A 94 -22.17 -25.94 9.08
C LEU A 94 -23.05 -24.76 8.67
N LYS A 95 -23.69 -24.15 9.67
CA LYS A 95 -24.65 -23.05 9.51
C LYS A 95 -24.11 -22.13 8.44
N ARG A 96 -24.91 -21.93 7.39
CA ARG A 96 -24.70 -20.92 6.35
C ARG A 96 -24.16 -19.67 7.04
N ILE A 97 -22.89 -19.36 6.85
CA ILE A 97 -22.37 -18.05 7.21
C ILE A 97 -23.22 -17.11 6.37
N ASN A 98 -24.16 -16.45 7.03
CA ASN A 98 -25.08 -15.51 6.41
C ASN A 98 -24.26 -14.66 5.46
N ASN A 99 -24.65 -14.69 4.18
CA ASN A 99 -24.28 -13.69 3.21
C ASN A 99 -24.88 -12.36 3.71
N GLN A 100 -24.28 -11.77 4.74
CA GLN A 100 -24.34 -10.34 4.92
C GLN A 100 -23.82 -9.79 3.60
N LYS A 101 -24.72 -9.20 2.81
CA LYS A 101 -24.37 -8.34 1.70
C LYS A 101 -23.25 -7.45 2.21
N ARG A 102 -22.00 -7.77 1.84
CA ARG A 102 -20.88 -6.88 2.09
C ARG A 102 -21.18 -5.69 1.19
N VAL A 103 -21.86 -4.69 1.76
CA VAL A 103 -21.75 -3.32 1.30
C VAL A 103 -20.26 -3.13 1.16
N ILE A 104 -19.80 -3.02 -0.08
CA ILE A 104 -18.43 -2.67 -0.39
C ILE A 104 -18.33 -1.26 0.16
N LYS A 105 -17.93 -1.12 1.44
CA LYS A 105 -17.40 0.13 1.92
C LYS A 105 -16.17 0.32 1.06
N GLU A 106 -16.26 1.27 0.13
CA GLU A 106 -15.10 1.85 -0.52
C GLU A 106 -14.04 1.98 0.55
N ARG A 107 -12.90 1.31 0.33
CA ARG A 107 -11.78 1.44 1.26
C ARG A 107 -11.46 2.92 1.25
N LYS A 108 -11.81 3.63 2.33
CA LYS A 108 -11.22 4.92 2.62
C LYS A 108 -9.73 4.70 2.43
N TYR A 109 -9.15 5.41 1.47
CA TYR A 109 -7.71 5.49 1.36
C TYR A 109 -7.17 5.79 2.76
N ASP A 110 -5.98 5.28 3.07
CA ASP A 110 -5.39 5.46 4.38
C ASP A 110 -5.06 6.95 4.56
N ASP A 111 -6.05 7.75 4.96
CA ASP A 111 -6.01 9.21 5.12
C ASP A 111 -4.84 9.62 6.03
N LYS A 112 -4.34 8.70 6.85
CA LYS A 112 -3.14 8.87 7.66
C LYS A 112 -1.87 9.05 6.84
N ILE A 113 -1.66 8.29 5.77
CA ILE A 113 -0.44 8.40 4.96
C ILE A 113 -0.50 9.70 4.16
N GLU A 114 -1.64 10.01 3.56
CA GLU A 114 -1.83 11.26 2.81
C GLU A 114 -1.68 12.48 3.72
N SER A 115 -2.27 12.44 4.93
CA SER A 115 -2.10 13.49 5.95
C SER A 115 -0.64 13.63 6.40
N GLN A 116 0.08 12.53 6.58
CA GLN A 116 1.50 12.56 6.92
C GLN A 116 2.36 13.16 5.80
N LEU A 117 2.05 12.84 4.54
CA LEU A 117 2.74 13.43 3.38
C LEU A 117 2.44 14.93 3.25
N GLN A 118 1.20 15.33 3.48
CA GLN A 118 0.78 16.73 3.46
C GLN A 118 1.41 17.54 4.60
N ASP A 119 1.55 16.95 5.79
CA ASP A 119 2.26 17.56 6.92
C ASP A 119 3.76 17.74 6.63
N ILE A 120 4.40 16.73 6.02
CA ILE A 120 5.80 16.83 5.60
C ILE A 120 5.97 17.94 4.55
N GLN A 121 5.08 17.99 3.56
CA GLN A 121 5.12 19.01 2.51
C GLN A 121 4.88 20.42 3.07
N SER A 122 3.98 20.57 4.03
CA SER A 122 3.72 21.84 4.71
C SER A 122 4.94 22.31 5.52
N LYS A 123 5.60 21.38 6.23
CA LYS A 123 6.84 21.67 6.96
C LYS A 123 7.99 22.08 6.04
N LEU A 124 8.17 21.39 4.91
CA LEU A 124 9.17 21.75 3.92
C LEU A 124 8.90 23.13 3.30
N ASN A 125 7.65 23.46 3.01
CA ASN A 125 7.29 24.77 2.48
C ASN A 125 7.45 25.91 3.49
N SER A 126 7.34 25.64 4.79
CA SER A 126 7.59 26.63 5.86
C SER A 126 9.07 26.92 6.12
N LEU A 127 9.97 26.12 5.55
CA LEU A 127 11.42 26.23 5.67
C LEU A 127 12.08 26.91 4.45
N ASN A 128 11.27 27.30 3.44
CA ASN A 128 11.65 28.13 2.30
C ASN A 128 11.08 29.54 2.44
#